data_AF-A0A914C0E5-F1
#
_entry.id   AF-A0A914C0E5-F1
#
_cell.length_a   1.000
_cell.length_b   1.000
_cell.length_c   1.000
_cell.angle_alpha   90.00
_cell.angle_beta   90.00
_cell.angle_gamma   90.00
#
_symmetry.space_group_name_H-M   'P 1'
#
loop_
_entity.id
_entity.type
_entity.pdbx_description
1 polymer ?
#
loop_
_entity_poly.entity_id
_entity_poly.type
_entity_poly.pdbx_seq_one_letter_code
_entity_poly.pdbx_strand_id
1 'polypeptide(L)'
;MTPKSSKLHNINTFNSPELHRLEQPAALGITKARDLGKIFALMLQGELISHKLVEKFHEPQVNNIDYVVKAPIAKGYGFMYEPHPKKSGKWLFGHPGYGGSTIMMDPEEEIVIAYVSNGLKTGMGEVTRTYRLLRNAVFDSLTEIPPRIDTNGNVTVKNGHTPLLNPNIV
;
A
#
# COMPACT_ATOMS: atom_id res chain seq x y z
N MET A 1 -24.56 -1.90 45.12
CA MET A 1 -23.33 -2.58 44.67
C MET A 1 -23.63 -3.30 43.38
N THR A 2 -23.20 -2.76 42.24
CA THR A 2 -23.26 -3.46 40.95
C THR A 2 -22.19 -4.55 40.94
N PRO A 3 -22.47 -5.77 40.44
CA PRO A 3 -21.48 -6.84 40.42
C PRO A 3 -20.33 -6.42 39.48
N LYS A 4 -19.11 -6.35 40.01
CA LYS A 4 -17.91 -6.22 39.16
C LYS A 4 -17.82 -7.47 38.30
N SER A 5 -17.97 -7.29 36.99
CA SER A 5 -17.66 -8.27 35.94
C SER A 5 -16.26 -8.86 36.15
N SER A 6 -16.20 -10.06 36.72
CA SER A 6 -14.98 -10.72 37.17
C SER A 6 -14.38 -11.68 36.15
N LYS A 7 -14.71 -11.56 34.85
CA LYS A 7 -14.24 -12.50 33.81
C LYS A 7 -13.51 -11.91 32.60
N LEU A 8 -13.14 -10.63 32.60
CA LEU A 8 -12.43 -9.99 31.46
C LEU A 8 -11.06 -9.37 31.79
N HIS A 9 -10.60 -9.46 33.04
CA HIS A 9 -9.37 -8.76 33.47
C HIS A 9 -8.05 -9.31 32.86
N ASN A 10 -8.09 -10.45 32.15
CA ASN A 10 -6.91 -11.08 31.54
C ASN A 10 -6.90 -11.05 30.00
N ILE A 11 -7.77 -10.28 29.35
CA ILE A 11 -7.69 -10.13 27.88
C ILE A 11 -6.71 -9.00 27.57
N ASN A 12 -5.49 -9.37 27.20
CA ASN A 12 -4.54 -8.43 26.62
C ASN A 12 -5.00 -8.06 25.21
N THR A 13 -5.67 -6.91 25.09
CA THR A 13 -6.10 -6.38 23.79
C THR A 13 -5.02 -5.46 23.21
N PHE A 14 -4.99 -5.31 21.88
CA PHE A 14 -4.18 -4.30 21.19
C PHE A 14 -4.49 -2.85 21.61
N ASN A 15 -5.48 -2.62 22.47
CA ASN A 15 -5.79 -1.31 23.04
C ASN A 15 -5.17 -1.10 24.43
N SER A 16 -4.44 -2.08 24.97
CA SER A 16 -3.73 -1.94 26.25
C SER A 16 -2.63 -0.88 26.13
N PRO A 17 -2.62 0.16 27.00
CA PRO A 17 -1.53 1.13 27.03
C PRO A 17 -0.17 0.50 27.30
N GLU A 18 -0.13 -0.64 28.01
CA GLU A 18 1.11 -1.40 28.22
C GLU A 18 1.66 -1.96 26.91
N LEU A 19 0.80 -2.50 26.04
CA LEU A 19 1.23 -2.94 24.72
C LEU A 19 1.65 -1.78 23.83
N HIS A 20 0.95 -0.64 23.88
CA HIS A 20 1.33 0.54 23.06
C HIS A 20 2.74 1.05 23.33
N ARG A 21 3.27 0.80 24.53
CA ARG A 21 4.63 1.19 24.90
C ARG A 21 5.71 0.18 24.46
N LEU A 22 5.32 -1.00 23.99
CA LEU A 22 6.27 -2.00 23.52
C LEU A 22 6.69 -1.72 22.07
N GLU A 23 7.98 -1.83 21.81
CA GLU A 23 8.54 -1.74 20.47
C GLU A 23 8.41 -3.08 19.73
N GLN A 24 7.18 -3.42 19.33
CA GLN A 24 6.90 -4.61 18.52
C GLN A 24 6.49 -4.19 17.08
N PRO A 25 7.45 -4.01 16.17
CA PRO A 25 7.21 -3.42 14.85
C PRO A 25 6.32 -4.29 13.95
N ALA A 26 6.21 -5.59 14.24
CA ALA A 26 5.38 -6.50 13.45
C ALA A 26 3.87 -6.29 13.63
N ALA A 27 3.41 -5.66 14.72
CA ALA A 27 1.99 -5.65 15.07
C ALA A 27 1.47 -4.39 15.80
N LEU A 28 2.34 -3.62 16.46
CA LEU A 28 1.90 -2.55 17.38
C LEU A 28 2.04 -1.13 16.82
N GLY A 29 2.24 -0.99 15.51
CA GLY A 29 2.31 0.31 14.85
C GLY A 29 1.00 1.10 14.98
N ILE A 30 1.07 2.32 15.50
CA ILE A 30 -0.07 3.25 15.61
C ILE A 30 0.20 4.45 14.70
N THR A 31 -0.74 4.73 13.79
CA THR A 31 -0.56 5.80 12.80
C THR A 31 -1.90 6.36 12.30
N LYS A 32 -1.85 7.49 11.59
CA LYS A 32 -2.95 8.00 10.76
C LYS A 32 -2.68 7.62 9.31
N ALA A 33 -3.74 7.42 8.52
CA ALA A 33 -3.61 7.12 7.09
C ALA A 33 -2.75 8.16 6.34
N ARG A 34 -2.89 9.45 6.67
CA ARG A 34 -2.11 10.55 6.08
C ARG A 34 -0.61 10.42 6.34
N ASP A 35 -0.24 10.12 7.59
CA ASP A 35 1.16 10.06 7.99
C ASP A 35 1.82 8.80 7.41
N LEU A 36 1.10 7.67 7.43
CA LEU A 36 1.52 6.44 6.78
C LEU A 36 1.73 6.64 5.28
N GLY A 37 0.77 7.24 4.59
CA GLY A 37 0.87 7.54 3.16
C GLY A 37 2.04 8.46 2.83
N LYS A 38 2.29 9.48 3.67
CA LYS A 38 3.41 10.42 3.48
C LYS A 38 4.77 9.72 3.55
N ILE A 39 4.99 8.83 4.53
CA ILE A 39 6.26 8.10 4.67
C ILE A 39 6.53 7.27 3.41
N PHE A 40 5.53 6.54 2.91
CA PHE A 40 5.70 5.72 1.71
C PHE A 40 5.77 6.54 0.43
N ALA A 41 5.19 7.74 0.38
CA ALA A 41 5.40 8.66 -0.74
C ALA A 41 6.85 9.13 -0.80
N LEU A 42 7.44 9.51 0.35
CA LEU A 42 8.86 9.87 0.44
C LEU A 42 9.78 8.67 0.10
N MET A 43 9.37 7.44 0.43
CA MET A 43 10.07 6.23 0.00
C MET A 43 10.08 6.08 -1.53
N LEU A 44 8.93 6.20 -2.19
CA LEU A 44 8.84 6.10 -3.65
C LEU A 44 9.64 7.21 -4.36
N GLN A 45 9.63 8.42 -3.79
CA GLN A 45 10.35 9.59 -4.30
C GLN A 45 11.86 9.53 -4.15
N GLY A 46 12.42 8.46 -3.57
CA GLY A 46 13.87 8.33 -3.44
C GLY A 46 14.46 9.03 -2.20
N GLU A 47 13.63 9.67 -1.37
CA GLU A 47 14.05 10.54 -0.25
C GLU A 47 14.43 9.73 1.00
N LEU A 48 13.78 8.58 1.21
CA LEU A 48 14.10 7.68 2.34
C LEU A 48 15.03 6.53 1.94
N ILE A 49 14.94 6.09 0.69
CA ILE A 49 15.77 5.03 0.11
C ILE A 49 16.03 5.38 -1.35
N SER A 50 17.13 4.91 -1.96
CA SER A 50 17.42 5.23 -3.37
C SER A 50 16.36 4.70 -4.33
N HIS A 51 16.10 5.40 -5.43
CA HIS A 51 15.27 4.89 -6.54
C HIS A 51 15.74 3.51 -7.03
N LYS A 52 17.05 3.27 -7.13
CA LYS A 52 17.62 1.95 -7.48
C LYS A 52 17.13 0.81 -6.57
N LEU A 53 16.81 1.12 -5.30
CA LEU A 53 16.23 0.16 -4.38
C LEU A 53 14.72 0.03 -4.59
N VAL A 54 14.00 1.13 -4.83
CA VAL A 54 12.57 1.13 -5.19
C VAL A 54 12.31 0.27 -6.43
N GLU A 55 13.17 0.35 -7.45
CA GLU A 55 13.08 -0.49 -8.66
C GLU A 55 13.03 -2.00 -8.36
N LYS A 56 13.67 -2.44 -7.27
CA LYS A 56 13.62 -3.86 -6.88
C LYS A 56 12.25 -4.30 -6.40
N PHE A 57 11.37 -3.36 -6.03
CA PHE A 57 10.05 -3.63 -5.49
C PHE A 57 8.97 -3.79 -6.56
N HIS A 58 9.31 -3.71 -7.85
CA HIS A 58 8.34 -3.91 -8.95
C HIS A 58 7.77 -5.33 -9.01
N GLU A 59 8.51 -6.32 -8.50
CA GLU A 59 8.12 -7.72 -8.54
C GLU A 59 8.38 -8.41 -7.20
N PRO A 60 7.54 -9.37 -6.80
CA PRO A 60 7.76 -10.17 -5.60
C PRO A 60 8.98 -11.09 -5.76
N GLN A 61 9.68 -11.36 -4.66
CA GLN A 61 10.78 -12.35 -4.65
C GLN A 61 10.25 -13.78 -4.62
N VAL A 62 9.08 -13.99 -4.01
CA VAL A 62 8.43 -15.29 -3.86
C VAL A 62 6.94 -15.11 -4.14
N ASN A 63 6.37 -16.03 -4.90
CA ASN A 63 4.93 -16.10 -5.16
C ASN A 63 4.48 -17.57 -5.17
N ASN A 64 4.25 -18.11 -3.98
CA ASN A 64 3.83 -19.50 -3.78
C ASN A 64 2.86 -19.61 -2.61
N ILE A 65 2.40 -20.83 -2.31
CA ILE A 65 1.59 -21.09 -1.12
C ILE A 65 2.43 -20.84 0.12
N ASP A 66 1.96 -19.92 0.95
CA ASP A 66 2.55 -19.67 2.25
C ASP A 66 2.16 -20.78 3.24
N TYR A 67 3.15 -21.36 3.92
CA TYR A 67 2.91 -22.48 4.83
C TYR A 67 2.18 -22.11 6.12
N VAL A 68 2.15 -20.85 6.52
CA VAL A 68 1.46 -20.39 7.74
C VAL A 68 0.05 -19.93 7.40
N VAL A 69 -0.08 -19.07 6.39
CA VAL A 69 -1.36 -18.50 5.94
C VAL A 69 -2.18 -19.53 5.15
N LYS A 70 -1.53 -20.55 4.57
CA LYS A 70 -2.16 -21.60 3.74
C LYS A 70 -2.85 -21.06 2.48
N ALA A 71 -2.35 -19.94 1.95
CA ALA A 71 -2.84 -19.30 0.74
C ALA A 71 -1.67 -18.84 -0.13
N PRO A 72 -1.86 -18.60 -1.44
CA PRO A 72 -0.85 -17.95 -2.27
C PRO A 72 -0.60 -16.54 -1.74
N ILE A 73 0.62 -16.24 -1.30
CA ILE A 73 1.01 -14.91 -0.84
C ILE A 73 2.31 -14.51 -1.53
N ALA A 74 2.23 -13.48 -2.36
CA ALA A 74 3.40 -12.90 -2.98
C ALA A 74 4.14 -11.97 -1.98
N LYS A 75 5.46 -12.14 -1.85
CA LYS A 75 6.29 -11.48 -0.83
C LYS A 75 7.66 -11.11 -1.36
N GLY A 76 8.26 -10.08 -0.79
CA GLY A 76 9.64 -9.67 -1.10
C GLY A 76 10.02 -8.42 -0.32
N TYR A 77 11.29 -8.29 0.07
CA TYR A 77 11.84 -7.06 0.67
C TYR A 77 11.10 -6.52 1.90
N GLY A 78 10.39 -7.38 2.65
CA GLY A 78 9.56 -6.98 3.80
C GLY A 78 8.11 -6.59 3.46
N PHE A 79 7.74 -6.66 2.20
CA PHE A 79 6.40 -6.36 1.70
C PHE A 79 5.64 -7.61 1.27
N MET A 80 4.32 -7.48 1.27
CA MET A 80 3.40 -8.34 0.53
C MET A 80 2.97 -7.64 -0.76
N TYR A 81 2.55 -8.44 -1.73
CA TYR A 81 2.23 -7.98 -3.08
C TYR A 81 0.82 -8.41 -3.46
N GLU A 82 0.11 -7.54 -4.16
CA GLU A 82 -1.18 -7.85 -4.78
C GLU A 82 -1.13 -7.54 -6.29
N PRO A 83 -1.79 -8.33 -7.15
CA PRO A 83 -1.83 -8.05 -8.58
C PRO A 83 -2.45 -6.68 -8.86
N HIS A 84 -1.88 -5.93 -9.80
CA HIS A 84 -2.38 -4.61 -10.15
C HIS A 84 -3.80 -4.71 -10.75
N PRO A 85 -4.80 -3.96 -10.22
CA PRO A 85 -6.20 -4.16 -10.59
C PRO A 85 -6.54 -3.75 -12.04
N LYS A 86 -5.65 -2.99 -12.70
CA LYS A 86 -5.85 -2.46 -14.08
C LYS A 86 -4.77 -2.86 -15.09
N LYS A 87 -3.64 -3.41 -14.66
CA LYS A 87 -2.44 -3.63 -15.50
C LYS A 87 -2.01 -5.08 -15.36
N SER A 88 -2.15 -5.87 -16.42
CA SER A 88 -1.80 -7.29 -16.40
C SER A 88 -0.30 -7.47 -16.17
N GLY A 89 0.08 -8.44 -15.34
CA GLY A 89 1.48 -8.75 -15.03
C GLY A 89 2.21 -7.74 -14.13
N LYS A 90 1.52 -6.68 -13.68
CA LYS A 90 2.08 -5.67 -12.76
C LYS A 90 1.61 -5.93 -11.34
N TRP A 91 2.35 -5.38 -10.37
CA TRP A 91 2.11 -5.58 -8.95
C TRP A 91 2.00 -4.26 -8.21
N LEU A 92 1.17 -4.26 -7.17
CA LEU A 92 1.27 -3.32 -6.08
C LEU A 92 2.06 -3.99 -4.94
N PHE A 93 2.81 -3.20 -4.18
CA PHE A 93 3.56 -3.70 -3.02
C PHE A 93 3.25 -2.88 -1.78
N GLY A 94 3.31 -3.51 -0.61
CA GLY A 94 3.01 -2.85 0.65
C GLY A 94 2.73 -3.86 1.75
N HIS A 95 1.78 -3.57 2.63
CA HIS A 95 1.40 -4.50 3.67
C HIS A 95 -0.07 -4.34 4.07
N PRO A 96 -0.86 -5.41 4.04
CA PRO A 96 -2.18 -5.40 4.64
C PRO A 96 -2.09 -5.77 6.13
N GLY A 97 -2.87 -5.10 6.95
CA GLY A 97 -2.93 -5.28 8.39
C GLY A 97 -4.18 -6.02 8.83
N TYR A 98 -4.07 -6.74 9.94
CA TYR A 98 -5.22 -7.38 10.56
C TYR A 98 -6.29 -6.32 10.93
N GLY A 99 -7.55 -6.60 10.63
CA GLY A 99 -8.64 -5.62 10.77
C GLY A 99 -8.90 -4.77 9.53
N GLY A 100 -8.08 -4.92 8.50
CA GLY A 100 -8.29 -4.37 7.16
C GLY A 100 -7.64 -3.01 6.90
N SER A 101 -6.88 -2.44 7.84
CA SER A 101 -5.99 -1.33 7.53
C SER A 101 -4.92 -1.82 6.55
N THR A 102 -4.62 -1.06 5.50
CA THR A 102 -3.73 -1.50 4.41
C THR A 102 -2.95 -0.30 3.87
N ILE A 103 -1.69 -0.53 3.55
CA ILE A 103 -0.87 0.37 2.73
C ILE A 103 -0.42 -0.40 1.49
N MET A 104 -0.67 0.13 0.31
CA MET A 104 -0.13 -0.40 -0.95
C MET A 104 0.38 0.74 -1.82
N MET A 105 1.40 0.45 -2.62
CA MET A 105 2.06 1.38 -3.51
C MET A 105 2.10 0.82 -4.93
N ASP A 106 1.94 1.71 -5.91
CA ASP A 106 2.29 1.49 -7.30
C ASP A 106 3.60 2.24 -7.58
N PRO A 107 4.73 1.54 -7.80
CA PRO A 107 5.99 2.20 -8.09
C PRO A 107 6.04 2.84 -9.48
N GLU A 108 5.22 2.38 -10.43
CA GLU A 108 5.20 2.87 -11.82
C GLU A 108 4.40 4.17 -11.93
N GLU A 109 3.25 4.25 -11.27
CA GLU A 109 2.42 5.47 -11.26
C GLU A 109 2.79 6.46 -10.14
N GLU A 110 3.70 6.06 -9.25
CA GLU A 110 4.10 6.76 -8.03
C GLU A 110 2.91 7.03 -7.09
N ILE A 111 2.07 6.02 -6.89
CA ILE A 111 0.85 6.12 -6.09
C ILE A 111 1.00 5.40 -4.77
N VAL A 112 0.45 6.02 -3.71
CA VAL A 112 0.37 5.44 -2.38
C VAL A 112 -1.08 5.44 -1.90
N ILE A 113 -1.59 4.27 -1.54
CA ILE A 113 -2.96 4.07 -1.06
C ILE A 113 -2.89 3.60 0.39
N ALA A 114 -3.13 4.54 1.32
CA ALA A 114 -3.15 4.28 2.75
C ALA A 114 -4.59 4.27 3.27
N TYR A 115 -5.04 3.14 3.80
CA TYR A 115 -6.31 2.99 4.47
C TYR A 115 -6.09 2.54 5.92
N VAL A 116 -6.58 3.32 6.88
CA VAL A 116 -6.50 3.01 8.31
C VAL A 116 -7.88 3.14 8.92
N SER A 117 -8.27 2.17 9.75
CA SER A 117 -9.59 2.12 10.38
C SER A 117 -9.51 1.62 11.82
N ASN A 118 -10.39 2.16 12.67
CA ASN A 118 -10.51 1.73 14.07
C ASN A 118 -11.42 0.50 14.23
N GLY A 119 -12.30 0.23 13.24
CA GLY A 119 -13.17 -0.94 13.24
C GLY A 119 -12.47 -2.16 12.63
N LEU A 120 -12.33 -3.23 13.43
CA LEU A 120 -11.80 -4.53 13.00
C LEU A 120 -12.73 -5.16 11.96
N LYS A 121 -12.17 -5.57 10.83
CA LYS A 121 -12.87 -6.30 9.75
C LYS A 121 -12.27 -7.70 9.62
N THR A 122 -13.08 -8.64 9.14
CA THR A 122 -12.69 -10.03 8.92
C THR A 122 -11.78 -10.23 7.70
N GLY A 123 -11.53 -9.20 6.90
CA GLY A 123 -10.67 -9.25 5.71
C GLY A 123 -9.38 -8.46 5.85
N MET A 124 -8.37 -8.85 5.06
CA MET A 124 -7.05 -8.22 4.94
C MET A 124 -6.74 -7.94 3.46
N GLY A 125 -6.09 -6.82 3.12
CA GLY A 125 -5.69 -6.54 1.74
C GLY A 125 -6.89 -6.45 0.80
N GLU A 126 -6.81 -7.03 -0.41
CA GLU A 126 -7.86 -6.94 -1.42
C GLU A 126 -9.20 -7.58 -1.01
N VAL A 127 -9.24 -8.43 0.02
CA VAL A 127 -10.50 -8.96 0.54
C VAL A 127 -11.22 -7.98 1.48
N THR A 128 -10.56 -6.92 1.94
CA THR A 128 -11.19 -5.84 2.70
C THR A 128 -11.98 -4.93 1.76
N ARG A 129 -13.32 -5.05 1.78
CA ARG A 129 -14.24 -4.31 0.88
C ARG A 129 -13.92 -2.81 0.77
N THR A 130 -13.79 -2.11 1.88
CA THR A 130 -13.58 -0.65 1.87
C THR A 130 -12.26 -0.28 1.22
N TYR A 131 -11.16 -0.94 1.59
CA TYR A 131 -9.86 -0.74 0.95
C TYR A 131 -9.94 -1.03 -0.55
N ARG A 132 -10.51 -2.17 -0.96
CA ARG A 132 -10.62 -2.56 -2.37
C ARG A 132 -11.37 -1.51 -3.20
N LEU A 133 -12.48 -0.98 -2.68
CA LEU A 133 -13.27 0.04 -3.38
C LEU A 133 -12.50 1.37 -3.50
N LEU A 134 -11.83 1.81 -2.42
CA LEU A 134 -11.00 3.01 -2.45
C LEU A 134 -9.83 2.85 -3.42
N ARG A 135 -9.13 1.71 -3.38
CA ARG A 135 -8.04 1.38 -4.29
C ARG A 135 -8.48 1.44 -5.74
N ASN A 136 -9.59 0.77 -6.07
CA ASN A 136 -10.11 0.76 -7.44
C ASN A 136 -10.48 2.19 -7.89
N ALA A 137 -11.16 2.97 -7.04
CA ALA A 137 -11.52 4.35 -7.35
C ALA A 137 -10.30 5.26 -7.61
N VAL A 138 -9.19 5.06 -6.88
CA VAL A 138 -7.93 5.77 -7.15
C VAL A 138 -7.44 5.49 -8.56
N PHE A 139 -7.36 4.21 -8.96
CA PHE A 139 -6.89 3.84 -10.30
C PHE A 139 -7.88 4.23 -11.41
N ASP A 140 -9.19 4.17 -11.15
CA ASP A 140 -10.22 4.63 -12.08
C ASP A 140 -10.05 6.14 -12.36
N SER A 141 -9.78 6.93 -11.31
CA SER A 141 -9.58 8.38 -11.44
C SER A 141 -8.38 8.74 -12.33
N LEU A 142 -7.35 7.89 -12.43
CA LEU A 142 -6.20 8.15 -13.30
C LEU A 142 -6.55 8.03 -14.79
N THR A 143 -7.48 7.14 -15.12
CA THR A 143 -7.92 6.94 -16.51
C THR A 143 -8.79 8.09 -17.01
N GLU A 144 -9.29 8.92 -16.10
CA GLU A 144 -10.11 10.10 -16.39
C GLU A 144 -9.29 11.40 -16.38
N ILE A 145 -8.01 11.37 -15.97
CA ILE A 145 -7.16 12.57 -15.98
C ILE A 145 -6.72 12.87 -17.42
N PRO A 146 -7.11 14.01 -18.00
CA PRO A 146 -6.62 14.41 -19.31
C PRO A 146 -5.09 14.59 -19.25
N PRO A 147 -4.38 14.34 -20.36
CA PRO A 147 -2.93 14.39 -20.36
C PRO A 147 -2.45 15.80 -19.95
N ARG A 148 -1.37 15.84 -19.17
CA ARG A 148 -0.86 17.09 -18.62
C ARG A 148 -0.23 17.89 -19.77
N ILE A 149 -0.73 19.09 -19.99
CA ILE A 149 -0.12 20.04 -20.93
C ILE A 149 0.80 20.94 -20.12
N ASP A 150 2.10 20.93 -20.41
CA ASP A 150 3.03 21.86 -19.79
C ASP A 150 2.82 23.30 -20.29
N THR A 151 3.50 24.28 -19.68
CA THR A 151 3.38 25.70 -20.06
C THR A 151 3.85 26.01 -21.48
N ASN A 152 4.51 25.05 -22.14
CA ASN A 152 5.01 25.14 -23.51
C ASN A 152 4.10 24.40 -24.50
N GLY A 153 2.98 23.83 -24.04
CA GLY A 153 2.05 23.08 -24.89
C GLY A 153 2.40 21.61 -25.09
N ASN A 154 3.42 21.07 -24.40
CA ASN A 154 3.79 19.67 -24.53
C ASN A 154 2.84 18.79 -23.73
N VAL A 155 2.30 17.79 -24.41
CA VAL A 155 1.39 16.80 -23.83
C VAL A 155 2.21 15.67 -23.21
N THR A 156 2.21 15.57 -21.88
CA THR A 156 2.74 14.39 -21.18
C THR A 156 1.60 13.39 -20.96
N VAL A 157 1.53 12.36 -21.81
CA VAL A 157 0.65 11.20 -21.58
C VAL A 157 1.36 10.28 -20.60
N LYS A 158 0.78 10.04 -19.42
CA LYS A 158 1.37 9.20 -18.37
C LYS A 158 1.32 7.68 -18.67
N ASN A 159 1.32 7.27 -19.94
CA ASN A 159 1.55 5.88 -20.32
C ASN A 159 2.97 5.79 -20.88
N GLY A 160 3.92 5.41 -20.03
CA GLY A 160 5.32 5.32 -20.38
C GLY A 160 5.55 4.41 -21.58
N HIS A 161 6.09 4.97 -22.66
CA HIS A 161 7.17 4.44 -23.50
C HIS A 161 7.87 5.67 -24.09
N THR A 162 9.08 5.95 -23.59
CA THR A 162 10.20 6.73 -24.16
C THR A 162 9.91 7.97 -25.04
N PRO A 163 10.54 9.14 -24.82
CA PRO A 163 10.54 10.18 -25.83
C PRO A 163 11.30 9.67 -27.05
N LEU A 164 10.59 9.39 -28.16
CA LEU A 164 11.21 9.37 -29.48
C LEU A 164 11.72 10.80 -29.71
N LEU A 165 13.04 10.97 -29.64
CA LEU A 165 13.70 12.12 -30.23
C LEU A 165 13.22 12.21 -31.68
N ASN A 166 12.53 13.30 -32.01
CA ASN A 166 12.14 13.61 -33.38
C ASN A 166 13.40 13.95 -34.19
N PRO A 167 13.78 13.18 -35.22
CA PRO A 167 14.95 13.48 -36.04
C PRO A 167 14.74 14.61 -37.06
N ASN A 168 13.60 15.32 -37.04
CA ASN A 168 13.28 16.40 -37.99
C ASN A 168 13.23 17.81 -37.37
N ILE A 169 14.02 18.07 -36.33
CA ILE A 169 14.29 19.45 -35.91
C ILE A 169 15.77 19.71 -36.15
N VAL A 170 16.02 20.51 -37.19
CA VAL A 170 17.29 21.14 -37.55
C VAL A 170 17.76 22.05 -36.43
#